data_AF-A0A2B7Z7G4-F1
#
_entry.id   AF-A0A2B7Z7G4-F1
#
_cell.length_a   1.000
_cell.length_b   1.000
_cell.length_c   1.000
_cell.angle_alpha   90.00
_cell.angle_beta   90.00
_cell.angle_gamma   90.00
#
_symmetry.space_group_name_H-M   'P 1'
#
loop_
_entity.id
_entity.type
_entity.pdbx_description
1 polymer ?
#
loop_
_entity_poly.entity_id
_entity_poly.type
_entity_poly.pdbx_seq_one_letter_code
_entity_poly.pdbx_strand_id
1 'polypeptide(L)'
;MEVIALALKEPDTSNNKNVSEDIFRLKTVENGFFHLGDDKVLRSYDGSGNVVDYALPEDSHLKAFANLFSKRTQEHLYRVWGEVDSSKISKKHIFNPPEHLLPLHLSNLPAESGICEKKMDSGLEKRTPTCVDITCLGHGTCRQYNCAWCMIFDRMAEGYCLLYPPNHIFWEPGDL
;
A
#
# COMPACT_ATOMS: atom_id res chain seq x y z
N MET A 1 17.30 -46.68 29.26
CA MET A 1 17.61 -45.45 28.50
C MET A 1 16.53 -45.29 27.45
N GLU A 2 15.50 -44.50 27.75
CA GLU A 2 14.49 -44.09 26.76
C GLU A 2 14.97 -42.84 26.04
N VAL A 3 14.94 -42.86 24.70
CA VAL A 3 15.18 -41.70 23.86
C VAL A 3 13.82 -41.08 23.53
N ILE A 4 13.53 -39.91 24.13
CA ILE A 4 12.35 -39.12 23.80
C ILE A 4 12.69 -38.29 22.56
N ALA A 5 12.11 -38.64 21.42
CA ALA A 5 12.16 -37.81 20.22
C ALA A 5 11.23 -36.60 20.42
N LEU A 6 11.82 -35.42 20.60
CA LEU A 6 11.12 -34.15 20.53
C LEU A 6 10.74 -33.92 19.06
N ALA A 7 9.47 -34.11 18.72
CA ALA A 7 8.92 -33.66 17.45
C ALA A 7 9.05 -32.13 17.38
N LEU A 8 9.95 -31.65 16.52
CA LEU A 8 10.00 -30.25 16.14
C LEU A 8 8.69 -29.94 15.41
N LYS A 9 7.88 -29.08 16.01
CA LYS A 9 6.68 -28.55 15.38
C LYS A 9 7.14 -27.78 14.13
N GLU A 10 6.85 -28.33 12.96
CA GLU A 10 7.11 -27.65 11.70
C GLU A 10 6.41 -26.28 11.70
N PRO A 11 7.08 -25.21 11.25
CA PRO A 11 6.45 -23.90 11.17
C PRO A 11 5.24 -23.98 10.24
N ASP A 12 4.09 -23.61 10.78
CA ASP A 12 2.80 -23.57 10.11
C ASP A 12 2.90 -22.63 8.89
N THR A 13 3.08 -23.21 7.70
CA THR A 13 3.19 -22.53 6.41
C THR A 13 1.82 -22.16 5.83
N SER A 14 0.92 -21.65 6.67
CA SER A 14 -0.42 -21.23 6.24
C SER A 14 -0.93 -20.01 7.01
N ASN A 15 -0.26 -18.88 6.83
CA ASN A 15 -0.89 -17.57 7.06
C ASN A 15 -0.50 -16.62 5.92
N ASN A 16 -0.77 -17.05 4.68
CA ASN A 16 -0.73 -16.12 3.55
C ASN A 16 -2.04 -15.34 3.54
N LYS A 17 -2.27 -14.47 4.54
CA LYS A 17 -3.30 -13.45 4.44
C LYS A 17 -2.96 -12.65 3.19
N ASN A 18 -3.89 -12.46 2.28
CA ASN A 18 -3.57 -11.73 1.06
C ASN A 18 -3.44 -10.25 1.42
N VAL A 19 -2.39 -9.58 0.95
CA VAL A 19 -2.21 -8.11 0.99
C VAL A 19 -3.51 -7.34 0.76
N SER A 20 -4.28 -7.84 -0.20
CA SER A 20 -5.56 -7.30 -0.58
C SER A 20 -6.53 -7.29 0.61
N GLU A 21 -6.63 -8.37 1.39
CA GLU A 21 -7.52 -8.48 2.55
C GLU A 21 -7.28 -7.40 3.61
N ASP A 22 -6.03 -6.99 3.83
CA ASP A 22 -5.72 -5.94 4.80
C ASP A 22 -6.17 -4.56 4.30
N ILE A 23 -6.03 -4.28 2.99
CA ILE A 23 -6.60 -3.08 2.36
C ILE A 23 -8.13 -3.07 2.47
N PHE A 24 -8.81 -4.21 2.21
CA PHE A 24 -10.28 -4.26 2.21
C PHE A 24 -10.93 -4.01 3.57
N ARG A 25 -10.18 -4.18 4.64
CA ARG A 25 -10.70 -4.01 6.01
C ARG A 25 -10.58 -2.59 6.51
N LEU A 26 -9.76 -1.76 5.87
CA LEU A 26 -9.60 -0.38 6.27
C LEU A 26 -10.84 0.44 5.91
N LYS A 27 -11.28 1.27 6.85
CA LYS A 27 -12.27 2.29 6.58
C LYS A 27 -11.75 3.22 5.49
N THR A 28 -12.53 3.38 4.43
CA THR A 28 -12.23 4.30 3.33
C THR A 28 -13.19 5.48 3.32
N VAL A 29 -12.72 6.58 2.76
CA VAL A 29 -13.52 7.77 2.46
C VAL A 29 -13.50 7.96 0.95
N GLU A 30 -14.61 8.39 0.36
CA GLU A 30 -14.73 8.50 -1.09
C GLU A 30 -13.61 9.35 -1.72
N ASN A 31 -13.33 10.51 -1.14
CA ASN A 31 -12.25 11.40 -1.59
C ASN A 31 -10.91 11.13 -0.89
N GLY A 32 -10.79 10.01 -0.19
CA GLY A 32 -9.59 9.58 0.51
C GLY A 32 -8.59 8.87 -0.39
N PHE A 33 -7.49 8.42 0.23
CA PHE A 33 -6.47 7.59 -0.40
C PHE A 33 -5.81 6.68 0.63
N PHE A 34 -5.13 5.65 0.14
CA PHE A 34 -4.23 4.86 0.96
C PHE A 34 -2.81 5.34 0.79
N HIS A 35 -2.04 5.30 1.88
CA HIS A 35 -0.62 5.57 1.83
C HIS A 35 0.18 4.56 2.65
N LEU A 36 1.18 3.96 2.02
CA LEU A 36 2.14 3.08 2.66
C LEU A 36 3.45 3.84 2.86
N GLY A 37 3.67 4.26 4.10
CA GLY A 37 4.87 5.01 4.48
C GLY A 37 6.11 4.13 4.63
N ASP A 38 7.26 4.78 4.69
CA ASP A 38 8.56 4.14 4.97
C ASP A 38 8.60 3.46 6.33
N ASP A 39 7.70 3.85 7.23
CA ASP A 39 7.51 3.26 8.53
C ASP A 39 6.72 1.94 8.52
N LYS A 40 6.45 1.36 7.33
CA LYS A 40 5.66 0.14 7.10
C LYS A 40 4.25 0.19 7.69
N VAL A 41 3.67 1.39 7.78
CA VAL A 41 2.27 1.54 8.20
C VAL A 41 1.44 1.89 6.97
N LEU A 42 0.42 1.08 6.71
CA LEU A 42 -0.60 1.39 5.73
C LEU A 42 -1.65 2.26 6.40
N ARG A 43 -1.82 3.49 5.93
CA ARG A 43 -2.78 4.46 6.46
C ARG A 43 -3.87 4.72 5.43
N SER A 44 -5.10 4.81 5.90
CA SER A 44 -6.23 5.36 5.15
C SER A 44 -6.39 6.83 5.51
N TYR A 45 -6.33 7.70 4.52
CA TYR A 45 -6.50 9.14 4.68
C TYR A 45 -7.86 9.59 4.14
N ASP A 46 -8.46 10.60 4.77
CA ASP A 46 -9.56 11.36 4.16
C ASP A 46 -9.03 12.42 3.16
N GLY A 47 -9.95 13.07 2.45
CA GLY A 47 -9.59 14.12 1.48
C GLY A 47 -9.03 15.41 2.08
N SER A 48 -8.98 15.53 3.41
CA SER A 48 -8.34 16.63 4.14
C SER A 48 -6.96 16.26 4.67
N GLY A 49 -6.49 15.03 4.42
CA GLY A 49 -5.19 14.55 4.89
C GLY A 49 -5.19 14.04 6.34
N ASN A 50 -6.35 13.76 6.93
CA ASN A 50 -6.41 13.10 8.25
C ASN A 50 -6.38 11.58 8.10
N VAL A 51 -5.64 10.90 8.96
CA VAL A 51 -5.66 9.43 9.04
C VAL A 51 -6.98 8.99 9.69
N VAL A 52 -7.78 8.19 8.97
CA VAL A 52 -9.06 7.66 9.45
C VAL A 52 -8.99 6.18 9.86
N ASP A 53 -8.00 5.44 9.37
CA ASP A 53 -7.74 4.05 9.74
C ASP A 53 -6.31 3.62 9.39
N TYR A 54 -5.87 2.46 9.88
CA TYR A 54 -4.54 1.92 9.57
C TYR A 54 -4.44 0.39 9.69
N ALA A 55 -3.47 -0.16 8.98
CA ALA A 55 -3.01 -1.55 9.12
C ALA A 55 -1.49 -1.60 9.26
N LEU A 56 -1.00 -2.70 9.82
CA LEU A 56 0.42 -3.04 9.90
C LEU A 56 0.64 -4.26 8.99
N PRO A 57 1.00 -4.06 7.71
CA PRO A 57 1.20 -5.17 6.78
C PRO A 57 2.35 -6.08 7.22
N GLU A 58 2.24 -7.36 6.90
CA GLU A 58 3.35 -8.30 7.08
C GLU A 58 4.44 -8.06 6.02
N ASP A 59 5.70 -8.42 6.31
CA ASP A 59 6.81 -8.26 5.37
C ASP A 59 6.58 -9.01 4.03
N SER A 60 5.83 -10.11 4.07
CA SER A 60 5.39 -10.85 2.88
C SER A 60 4.51 -9.99 1.97
N HIS A 61 3.64 -9.16 2.55
CA HIS A 61 2.76 -8.25 1.82
C HIS A 61 3.52 -7.10 1.19
N LEU A 62 4.45 -6.51 1.96
CA LEU A 62 5.31 -5.44 1.49
C LEU A 62 6.13 -5.91 0.27
N LYS A 63 6.65 -7.14 0.31
CA LYS A 63 7.34 -7.76 -0.85
C LYS A 63 6.41 -7.92 -2.05
N ALA A 64 5.20 -8.41 -1.84
CA ALA A 64 4.23 -8.55 -2.92
C ALA A 64 3.90 -7.20 -3.58
N PHE A 65 3.77 -6.11 -2.81
CA PHE A 65 3.61 -4.77 -3.36
C PHE A 65 4.84 -4.28 -4.13
N ALA A 66 6.04 -4.43 -3.58
CA ALA A 66 7.26 -3.97 -4.22
C ALA A 66 7.46 -4.63 -5.61
N ASN A 67 7.01 -5.88 -5.76
CA ASN A 67 7.06 -6.63 -7.02
C ASN A 67 6.16 -6.07 -8.14
N LEU A 68 5.24 -5.14 -7.83
CA LEU A 68 4.40 -4.48 -8.85
C LEU A 68 5.15 -3.37 -9.61
N PHE A 69 6.30 -2.94 -9.12
CA PHE A 69 7.05 -1.80 -9.64
C PHE A 69 8.31 -2.22 -10.40
N SER A 70 8.97 -1.24 -11.03
CA SER A 70 10.28 -1.45 -11.66
C SER A 70 11.30 -1.95 -10.64
N LYS A 71 12.34 -2.64 -11.10
CA LYS A 71 13.42 -3.15 -10.24
C LYS A 71 14.05 -2.04 -9.38
N ARG A 72 14.21 -0.84 -9.93
CA ARG A 72 14.79 0.30 -9.20
C ARG A 72 13.90 0.77 -8.05
N THR A 73 12.60 0.91 -8.31
CA THR A 73 11.62 1.27 -7.27
C THR A 73 11.50 0.15 -6.23
N GLN A 74 11.49 -1.10 -6.66
CA GLN A 74 11.48 -2.27 -5.79
C GLN A 74 12.69 -2.27 -4.83
N GLU A 75 13.91 -2.08 -5.34
CA GLU A 75 15.14 -1.99 -4.54
C GLU A 75 15.09 -0.84 -3.53
N HIS A 76 14.54 0.31 -3.94
CA HIS A 76 14.33 1.45 -3.07
C HIS A 76 13.36 1.13 -1.91
N LEU A 77 12.20 0.55 -2.21
CA LEU A 77 11.19 0.16 -1.22
C LEU A 77 11.76 -0.86 -0.22
N TYR A 78 12.53 -1.85 -0.69
CA TYR A 78 13.20 -2.79 0.21
C TYR A 78 14.21 -2.13 1.13
N ARG A 79 14.92 -1.11 0.65
CA ARG A 79 15.89 -0.37 1.46
C ARG A 79 15.20 0.43 2.57
N VAL A 80 14.14 1.19 2.25
CA VAL A 80 13.45 2.03 3.25
C VAL A 80 12.70 1.20 4.29
N TRP A 81 12.23 0.01 3.92
CA TRP A 81 11.52 -0.90 4.82
C TRP A 81 12.45 -1.85 5.60
N GLY A 82 13.66 -2.14 5.13
CA GLY A 82 14.46 -3.28 5.59
C GLY A 82 14.68 -3.40 7.11
N GLU A 83 14.84 -2.28 7.81
CA GLU A 83 15.16 -2.26 9.25
C GLU A 83 14.00 -1.76 10.13
N VAL A 84 12.84 -1.53 9.54
CA VAL A 84 11.69 -0.93 10.23
C VAL A 84 10.84 -2.00 10.91
N ASP A 85 10.57 -1.78 12.19
CA ASP A 85 9.63 -2.55 13.01
C ASP A 85 8.40 -1.68 13.33
N SER A 86 7.36 -1.80 12.52
CA SER A 86 6.15 -0.99 12.63
C SER A 86 5.32 -1.29 13.88
N SER A 87 5.52 -2.46 14.50
CA SER A 87 4.82 -2.83 15.75
C SER A 87 5.20 -1.95 16.94
N LYS A 88 6.37 -1.29 16.86
CA LYS A 88 6.89 -0.38 17.90
C LYS A 88 6.38 1.05 17.74
N ILE A 89 5.65 1.37 16.67
CA ILE A 89 5.17 2.71 16.41
C ILE A 89 3.92 2.98 17.27
N SER A 90 3.95 4.08 18.03
CA SER A 90 2.80 4.45 18.87
C SER A 90 1.58 4.81 18.01
N LYS A 91 0.37 4.49 18.49
CA LYS A 91 -0.89 4.91 17.83
C LYS A 91 -0.94 6.42 17.57
N LYS A 92 -0.39 7.22 18.48
CA LYS A 92 -0.31 8.69 18.30
C LYS A 92 0.44 9.04 17.02
N HIS A 93 1.59 8.41 16.76
CA HIS A 93 2.39 8.63 15.55
C HIS A 93 1.76 7.99 14.30
N ILE A 94 0.98 6.92 14.46
CA ILE A 94 0.23 6.33 13.34
C ILE A 94 -0.81 7.34 12.82
N PHE A 95 -1.61 7.93 13.71
CA PHE A 95 -2.65 8.90 13.33
C PHE A 95 -2.11 10.33 13.09
N ASN A 96 -0.90 10.63 13.55
CA ASN A 96 -0.22 11.91 13.34
C ASN A 96 1.23 11.65 12.88
N PRO A 97 1.42 11.15 11.65
CA PRO A 97 2.75 10.86 11.15
C PRO A 97 3.59 12.13 11.07
N PRO A 98 4.89 12.07 11.43
CA PRO A 98 5.82 13.16 11.20
C PRO A 98 5.96 13.45 9.70
N GLU A 99 6.38 14.67 9.38
CA GLU A 99 6.36 15.21 8.01
C GLU A 99 7.16 14.40 6.97
N HIS A 100 8.22 13.70 7.40
CA HIS A 100 9.02 12.83 6.53
C HIS A 100 8.34 11.50 6.19
N LEU A 101 7.24 11.15 6.87
CA LEU A 101 6.42 9.97 6.58
C LEU A 101 5.13 10.36 5.84
N LEU A 102 4.96 11.62 5.47
CA LEU A 102 3.81 12.08 4.70
C LEU A 102 4.07 11.91 3.19
N PRO A 103 3.03 11.62 2.39
CA PRO A 103 3.13 11.76 0.95
C PRO A 103 3.42 13.23 0.59
N LEU A 104 4.04 13.49 -0.56
CA LEU A 104 4.57 14.83 -0.86
C LEU A 104 3.51 15.93 -0.91
N HIS A 105 2.30 15.62 -1.37
CA HIS A 105 1.23 16.61 -1.45
C HIS A 105 0.67 17.02 -0.07
N LEU A 106 1.02 16.29 1.01
CA LEU A 106 0.72 16.65 2.41
C LEU A 106 1.93 17.18 3.17
N SER A 107 3.11 17.20 2.55
CA SER A 107 4.38 17.59 3.17
C SER A 107 4.84 18.94 2.61
N ASN A 108 5.44 19.79 3.45
CA ASN A 108 6.14 20.99 2.97
C ASN A 108 7.63 20.73 2.72
N LEU A 109 8.10 19.51 3.00
CA LEU A 109 9.47 19.13 2.70
C LEU A 109 9.67 19.10 1.18
N PRO A 110 10.84 19.53 0.69
CA PRO A 110 11.17 19.37 -0.71
C PRO A 110 11.02 17.90 -1.09
N ALA A 111 10.54 17.65 -2.30
CA ALA A 111 10.62 16.33 -2.90
C ALA A 111 12.06 15.88 -2.76
N GLU A 112 12.30 14.86 -1.93
CA GLU A 112 13.54 14.14 -2.05
C GLU A 112 13.60 13.61 -3.47
N SER A 113 14.81 13.34 -3.96
CA SER A 113 15.02 12.77 -5.28
C SER A 113 14.56 11.29 -5.30
N GLY A 114 13.34 11.03 -4.84
CA GLY A 114 12.59 9.82 -5.05
C GLY A 114 12.43 9.63 -6.55
N ILE A 115 12.45 8.38 -6.96
CA ILE A 115 12.55 7.96 -8.34
C ILE A 115 11.32 8.48 -9.10
N CYS A 116 11.44 9.66 -9.71
CA CYS A 116 10.54 10.12 -10.77
C CYS A 116 10.77 9.24 -12.00
N GLU A 117 10.37 7.98 -11.94
CA GLU A 117 10.25 7.17 -13.13
C GLU A 117 8.95 7.56 -13.83
N LYS A 118 9.04 8.58 -14.69
CA LYS A 118 8.21 8.54 -15.90
C LYS A 118 8.47 7.19 -16.54
N LYS A 119 7.45 6.34 -16.67
CA LYS A 119 7.54 5.17 -17.54
C LYS A 119 8.06 5.67 -18.89
N MET A 120 9.23 5.18 -19.28
CA MET A 120 9.80 5.47 -20.58
C MET A 120 8.80 4.93 -21.62
N ASP A 121 8.26 5.83 -22.43
CA ASP A 121 7.24 5.56 -23.44
C ASP A 121 7.76 4.49 -24.42
N SER A 122 7.35 3.24 -24.20
CA SER A 122 7.61 2.15 -25.12
C SER A 122 6.55 2.17 -26.21
N GLY A 123 6.78 3.07 -27.18
CA GLY A 123 6.32 3.03 -28.56
C GLY A 123 4.94 2.42 -28.84
N LEU A 124 3.98 3.29 -29.17
CA LEU A 124 2.94 3.08 -30.21
C LEU A 124 2.36 1.65 -30.33
N GLU A 125 1.85 1.10 -29.23
CA GLU A 125 0.72 0.18 -29.25
C GLU A 125 -0.35 0.75 -28.32
N LYS A 126 -1.59 0.87 -28.80
CA LYS A 126 -2.75 1.23 -27.97
C LYS A 126 -3.02 0.11 -26.97
N ARG A 127 -2.19 -0.02 -25.94
CA ARG A 127 -2.45 -0.91 -24.81
C ARG A 127 -3.53 -0.26 -23.95
N THR A 128 -4.58 -1.00 -23.66
CA THR A 128 -5.54 -0.61 -22.64
C THR A 128 -4.77 -0.46 -21.33
N PRO A 129 -4.76 0.72 -20.67
CA PRO A 129 -4.03 0.90 -19.44
C PRO A 129 -4.59 -0.05 -18.38
N THR A 130 -3.70 -0.77 -17.70
CA THR A 130 -4.07 -1.50 -16.48
C THR A 130 -4.19 -0.50 -15.34
N CYS A 131 -4.88 -0.84 -14.23
CA CYS A 131 -5.03 0.09 -13.11
C CYS A 131 -3.69 0.64 -12.60
N VAL A 132 -2.65 -0.20 -12.58
CA VAL A 132 -1.30 0.19 -12.14
C VAL A 132 -0.58 1.14 -13.11
N ASP A 133 -1.15 1.41 -14.28
CA ASP A 133 -0.68 2.44 -15.23
C ASP A 133 -1.31 3.82 -14.97
N ILE A 134 -2.33 3.89 -14.10
CA ILE A 134 -3.12 5.09 -13.87
C ILE A 134 -2.65 5.73 -12.57
N THR A 135 -2.20 6.99 -12.67
CA THR A 135 -1.80 7.76 -11.48
C THR A 135 -3.02 8.39 -10.80
N CYS A 136 -2.91 8.64 -9.51
CA CYS A 136 -4.02 9.13 -8.70
C CYS A 136 -3.57 9.97 -7.51
N LEU A 137 -4.47 10.84 -7.03
CA LEU A 137 -4.36 11.53 -5.75
C LEU A 137 -5.45 11.08 -4.75
N GLY A 138 -6.45 10.35 -5.23
CA GLY A 138 -7.58 9.91 -4.42
C GLY A 138 -8.33 8.77 -5.09
N HIS A 139 -9.11 8.02 -4.29
CA HIS A 139 -9.91 6.89 -4.77
C HIS A 139 -10.89 7.30 -5.88
N GLY A 140 -11.40 8.53 -5.85
CA GLY A 140 -12.29 9.08 -6.89
C GLY A 140 -11.71 8.99 -8.29
N THR A 141 -10.41 9.30 -8.46
CA THR A 141 -9.72 9.16 -9.76
C THR A 141 -9.75 7.71 -10.23
N CYS A 142 -9.43 6.75 -9.37
CA CYS A 142 -9.39 5.34 -9.73
C CYS A 142 -10.76 4.79 -10.13
N ARG A 143 -11.82 5.19 -9.42
CA ARG A 143 -13.19 4.76 -9.76
C ARG A 143 -13.63 5.23 -11.14
N GLN A 144 -13.16 6.38 -11.63
CA GLN A 144 -13.44 6.85 -12.99
C GLN A 144 -12.90 5.91 -14.08
N TYR A 145 -11.85 5.16 -13.75
CA TYR A 145 -11.23 4.19 -14.66
C TYR A 145 -11.60 2.73 -14.33
N ASN A 146 -12.68 2.52 -13.57
CA ASN A 146 -13.14 1.20 -13.11
C ASN A 146 -12.07 0.44 -12.28
N CYS A 147 -11.23 1.19 -11.58
CA CYS A 147 -10.30 0.69 -10.56
C CYS A 147 -10.87 1.00 -9.16
N ALA A 148 -10.30 0.37 -8.13
CA ALA A 148 -10.83 0.46 -6.78
C ALA A 148 -10.24 1.64 -6.00
N TRP A 149 -8.91 1.58 -5.83
CA TRP A 149 -8.24 2.32 -4.77
C TRP A 149 -7.03 3.05 -5.31
N CYS A 150 -6.82 4.24 -4.76
CA CYS A 150 -5.59 5.00 -4.94
C CYS A 150 -4.62 4.65 -3.82
N MET A 151 -3.42 4.19 -4.18
CA MET A 151 -2.35 3.85 -3.26
C MET A 151 -1.11 4.70 -3.54
N ILE A 152 -0.69 5.46 -2.54
CA ILE A 152 0.52 6.29 -2.56
C ILE A 152 1.60 5.59 -1.74
N PHE A 153 2.83 5.62 -2.20
CA PHE A 153 3.96 4.98 -1.53
C PHE A 153 5.01 6.01 -1.18
N ASP A 154 5.75 5.77 -0.09
CA ASP A 154 6.91 6.58 0.26
C ASP A 154 6.52 8.08 0.23
N ARG A 155 7.45 8.96 -0.16
CA ARG A 155 7.25 10.37 -0.41
C ARG A 155 7.03 10.60 -1.90
N MET A 156 6.07 9.90 -2.51
CA MET A 156 5.65 10.18 -3.88
C MET A 156 4.58 11.28 -3.94
N ALA A 157 4.56 12.04 -5.04
CA ALA A 157 3.57 13.09 -5.28
C ALA A 157 2.21 12.50 -5.68
N GLU A 158 2.23 11.42 -6.45
CA GLU A 158 1.06 10.70 -6.94
C GLU A 158 1.18 9.22 -6.59
N GLY A 159 0.03 8.57 -6.42
CA GLY A 159 -0.09 7.13 -6.27
C GLY A 159 -0.46 6.44 -7.56
N TYR A 160 -0.76 5.15 -7.45
CA TYR A 160 -1.25 4.31 -8.54
C TYR A 160 -2.60 3.70 -8.18
N CYS A 161 -3.43 3.49 -9.19
CA CYS A 161 -4.69 2.79 -9.00
C CYS A 161 -4.48 1.28 -8.87
N LEU A 162 -5.21 0.67 -7.95
CA LEU A 162 -5.24 -0.77 -7.72
C LEU A 162 -6.61 -1.34 -8.09
N LEU A 163 -6.62 -2.59 -8.57
CA LEU A 163 -7.84 -3.36 -8.78
C LEU A 163 -8.44 -3.81 -7.44
N TYR A 164 -9.75 -4.08 -7.43
CA TYR A 164 -10.33 -5.02 -6.47
C TYR A 164 -9.67 -6.40 -6.70
N PRO A 165 -9.25 -7.16 -5.68
CA PRO A 165 -8.91 -8.55 -5.87
C PRO A 165 -10.17 -9.24 -6.39
N PRO A 166 -10.03 -10.20 -7.30
CA PRO A 166 -11.12 -10.73 -8.11
C PRO A 166 -12.22 -11.51 -7.35
N ASN A 167 -12.20 -11.57 -6.01
CA ASN A 167 -13.05 -12.49 -5.23
C ASN A 167 -14.06 -11.84 -4.28
N HIS A 168 -14.37 -10.55 -4.37
CA HIS A 168 -15.49 -9.99 -3.61
C HIS A 168 -16.57 -9.40 -4.50
N ILE A 169 -17.68 -10.14 -4.51
CA ILE A 169 -19.02 -9.76 -4.93
C ILE A 169 -19.33 -8.38 -4.34
N PHE A 170 -19.79 -7.49 -5.21
CA PHE A 170 -20.35 -6.18 -4.86
C PHE A 170 -21.35 -6.34 -3.71
N TRP A 171 -21.08 -5.71 -2.57
CA TRP A 171 -22.16 -5.33 -1.66
C TRP A 171 -22.83 -4.10 -2.28
N GLU A 172 -23.99 -4.29 -2.89
CA GLU A 172 -24.88 -3.18 -3.19
C GLU A 172 -25.53 -2.70 -1.88
N PRO A 173 -25.70 -1.38 -1.67
CA PRO A 173 -26.38 -0.86 -0.49
C PRO A 173 -27.88 -1.13 -0.62
N GLY A 174 -28.35 -2.26 -0.07
CA GLY A 174 -29.75 -2.66 -0.16
C GLY A 174 -30.25 -3.73 0.82
N ASP A 175 -29.38 -4.48 1.50
CA ASP A 175 -29.83 -5.56 2.40
C ASP A 175 -29.78 -5.13 3.88
N LEU A 176 -30.86 -4.50 4.33
CA LEU A 176 -31.30 -4.42 5.74
C LEU A 176 -32.71 -4.97 5.87
#